data_AF-A0A7V3XLM3-F1
#
_entry.id   AF-A0A7V3XLM3-F1
#
_cell.length_a   1.000
_cell.length_b   1.000
_cell.length_c   1.000
_cell.angle_alpha   90.00
_cell.angle_beta   90.00
_cell.angle_gamma   90.00
#
_symmetry.space_group_name_H-M   'P 1'
#
loop_
_entity.id
_entity.type
_entity.pdbx_description
1 polymer ?
#
loop_
_entity_poly.entity_id
_entity_poly.type
_entity_poly.pdbx_seq_one_letter_code
_entity_poly.pdbx_strand_id
1 'polypeptide(L)' 'MVRADPAPTAEALLAWARGRLAGHKTLHEIAFVDATPKTAPGKILRRALREQERRRPGLA' A
#
# COMPACT_ATOMS: atom_id res chain seq x y z
N MET A 1 4.65 8.52 8.18
CA MET A 1 5.29 9.51 7.29
C MET A 1 6.65 8.97 6.92
N VAL A 2 6.95 8.84 5.63
CA VAL A 2 8.30 8.49 5.18
C VAL A 2 9.19 9.65 5.60
N ARG A 3 10.07 9.41 6.57
CA ARG A 3 11.02 10.42 7.03
C ARG A 3 12.21 10.40 6.08
N ALA A 4 12.36 11.48 5.33
CA ALA A 4 13.58 11.93 4.65
C ALA A 4 14.34 10.86 3.84
N ASP A 5 13.94 10.68 2.59
CA ASP A 5 14.76 10.13 1.48
C ASP A 5 14.04 10.48 0.15
N PRO A 6 14.70 10.39 -1.03
CA PRO A 6 13.98 10.51 -2.29
C PRO A 6 12.81 9.53 -2.29
N ALA A 7 11.64 10.00 -2.74
CA ALA A 7 10.39 9.23 -2.64
C ALA A 7 10.62 7.81 -3.20
N PRO A 8 10.50 6.76 -2.35
CA PRO A 8 10.83 5.41 -2.78
C PRO A 8 9.84 4.99 -3.87
N THR A 9 10.34 4.37 -4.94
CA THR A 9 9.46 3.83 -5.99
C THR A 9 8.77 2.55 -5.52
N ALA A 10 7.68 2.18 -6.17
CA ALA A 10 6.97 0.94 -5.87
C ALA A 10 7.89 -0.29 -6.05
N GLU A 11 8.71 -0.30 -7.10
CA GLU A 11 9.64 -1.38 -7.42
C GLU A 11 10.72 -1.52 -6.34
N ALA A 12 11.27 -0.40 -5.88
CA ALA A 12 12.28 -0.39 -4.82
C ALA A 12 11.73 -0.97 -3.52
N LEU A 13 10.49 -0.61 -3.16
CA LEU A 13 9.83 -1.14 -1.96
C LEU A 13 9.47 -2.62 -2.10
N LEU A 14 9.02 -3.06 -3.29
CA LEU A 14 8.74 -4.49 -3.56
C LEU A 14 10.03 -5.32 -3.46
N ALA A 15 11.12 -4.87 -4.07
CA ALA A 15 12.41 -5.55 -3.99
C ALA A 15 12.94 -5.61 -2.55
N TRP A 16 12.84 -4.49 -1.82
CA TRP A 16 13.21 -4.41 -0.42
C TRP A 16 12.41 -5.39 0.46
N ALA A 17 11.11 -5.51 0.21
CA ALA A 17 10.21 -6.41 0.94
C ALA A 17 10.49 -7.88 0.63
N ARG A 18 10.73 -8.24 -0.64
CA ARG A 18 11.06 -9.62 -1.06
C ARG A 18 12.30 -10.16 -0.38
N GLY A 19 13.32 -9.33 -0.14
CA GLY A 19 14.54 -9.73 0.57
C GLY A 19 14.38 -9.90 2.08
N ARG A 20 13.22 -9.58 2.66
CA ARG A 20 12.99 -9.53 4.12
C ARG A 20 11.77 -10.32 4.59
N LEU A 21 10.80 -10.53 3.71
CA LEU A 21 9.59 -11.28 4.00
C LEU A 21 9.81 -12.76 3.65
N ALA A 22 9.18 -13.65 4.42
CA ALA A 22 9.09 -15.06 4.05
C ALA A 22 8.39 -15.20 2.68
N GLY A 23 8.76 -16.20 1.87
CA GLY A 23 8.27 -16.32 0.48
C GLY A 23 6.75 -16.30 0.32
N HIS A 24 5.99 -16.78 1.31
CA HIS A 24 4.52 -16.76 1.30
C HIS A 24 3.91 -15.36 1.60
N LYS A 25 4.71 -14.39 2.05
CA LYS A 25 4.29 -13.01 2.33
C LYS A 25 4.73 -12.08 1.20
N THR A 26 4.37 -12.44 -0.03
CA THR A 26 4.71 -11.64 -1.20
C THR A 26 3.73 -10.47 -1.34
N LEU A 27 4.28 -9.27 -1.51
CA LEU A 27 3.50 -8.09 -1.90
C LEU A 27 3.40 -8.07 -3.43
N HIS A 28 2.19 -7.86 -3.95
CA HIS A 28 1.92 -7.81 -5.39
C HIS A 28 2.01 -6.39 -5.94
N GLU A 29 1.44 -5.43 -5.21
CA GLU A 29 1.28 -4.06 -5.65
C GLU A 29 1.54 -3.08 -4.51
N ILE A 30 1.98 -1.88 -4.87
CA ILE A 30 2.16 -0.76 -3.95
C ILE A 30 1.51 0.47 -4.58
N ALA A 31 0.55 1.05 -3.87
CA ALA A 31 -0.09 2.31 -4.23
C ALA A 31 0.31 3.39 -3.24
N PHE A 32 0.78 4.52 -3.76
CA PHE A 32 0.98 5.72 -2.97
C PHE A 32 -0.31 6.53 -2.97
N VAL A 33 -0.79 6.89 -1.78
CA VAL A 33 -2.01 7.66 -1.58
C VAL A 33 -1.71 8.84 -0.66
N ASP A 34 -2.34 9.97 -0.91
CA ASP A 34 -2.14 11.18 -0.10
C ASP A 34 -2.64 11.00 1.33
N ALA A 35 -3.72 10.23 1.49
CA ALA A 35 -4.31 9.95 2.79
C ALA A 35 -4.89 8.53 2.88
N THR A 36 -4.67 7.89 4.02
CA THR A 36 -5.34 6.63 4.36
C THR A 36 -6.75 6.91 4.85
N PRO A 37 -7.79 6.24 4.30
CA PRO A 37 -9.16 6.34 4.81
C PRO A 37 -9.22 5.92 6.29
N LYS A 38 -9.73 6.81 7.13
CA LYS A 38 -9.80 6.61 8.57
C LYS A 38 -11.17 7.02 9.12
N THR A 39 -11.57 6.42 10.23
CA THR A 39 -12.73 6.86 11.01
C THR A 39 -12.43 8.21 11.69
N ALA A 40 -13.45 8.87 12.25
CA ALA A 40 -13.28 10.07 13.06
C ALA A 40 -12.21 9.93 14.17
N PRO A 41 -12.16 8.83 14.96
CA PRO A 41 -11.06 8.60 15.91
C PRO A 41 -9.77 8.05 15.28
N GLY A 42 -9.63 8.02 13.95
CA GLY A 42 -8.37 7.70 13.25
C GLY A 42 -8.12 6.22 12.92
N LYS A 43 -9.08 5.32 13.15
CA LYS A 43 -8.93 3.88 12.82
C LYS A 43 -8.99 3.67 11.31
N ILE A 44 -8.13 2.83 10.74
CA ILE A 44 -8.13 2.54 9.30
C ILE A 44 -9.46 1.92 8.85
N LEU A 45 -10.09 2.53 7.85
CA LEU A 45 -11.33 2.05 7.23
C LEU A 45 -11.03 1.05 6.12
N ARG A 46 -10.82 -0.22 6.49
CA ARG A 46 -10.54 -1.30 5.53
C ARG A 46 -11.62 -1.48 4.45
N ARG A 47 -12.89 -1.21 4.78
CA ARG A 47 -14.00 -1.27 3.81
C ARG A 47 -13.81 -0.26 2.68
N ALA A 48 -13.47 0.99 3.03
CA ALA A 48 -13.25 2.05 2.06
C ALA A 48 -12.04 1.73 1.16
N LEU A 49 -10.96 1.23 1.74
CA LEU A 49 -9.79 0.76 0.98
C LEU A 49 -10.16 -0.34 -0.02
N ARG A 50 -10.88 -1.39 0.40
CA ARG A 50 -11.33 -2.45 -0.53
C ARG A 50 -12.23 -1.92 -1.64
N GLU A 51 -13.06 -0.93 -1.33
CA GLU A 51 -13.94 -0.31 -2.31
C GLU A 51 -13.17 0.57 -3.30
N GLN A 52 -12.16 1.31 -2.84
CA GLN A 52 -11.24 2.05 -3.70
C GLN A 52 -10.51 1.12 -4.66
N GLU A 53 -9.96 0.01 -4.17
CA GLU A 53 -9.31 -0.99 -5.04
C GLU A 53 -10.29 -1.62 -6.03
N ARG A 54 -11.51 -1.98 -5.61
CA ARG A 54 -12.55 -2.50 -6.53
C ARG A 54 -12.96 -1.53 -7.62
N ARG A 55 -12.92 -0.22 -7.35
CA ARG A 55 -13.29 0.83 -8.30
C ARG A 55 -12.14 1.21 -9.22
N ARG A 56 -10.90 0.86 -8.86
CA ARG A 56 -9.74 1.05 -9.71
C ARG A 56 -9.89 0.14 -10.93
N PRO A 57 -10.02 0.68 -12.15
CA PRO A 57 -10.12 -0.15 -13.34
C PRO A 57 -8.79 -0.87 -13.55
N GLY A 58 -8.83 -2.20 -13.43
CA GLY A 58 -7.68 -3.07 -13.59
C GLY A 58 -7.53 -4.03 -12.41
N LEU A 59 -8.31 -5.12 -12.42
CA LEU A 59 -7.80 -6.42 -11.97
C LEU A 59 -8.74 -7.55 -12.46
N ALA A 60 -8.54 -7.95 -13.71
CA ALA A 60 -8.57 -9.35 -14.11
C ALA A 60 -7.13 -9.71 -14.50
#